data_AF-A0A2J6PK02-F1
#
_entry.id   AF-A0A2J6PK02-F1
#
_cell.length_a   1.000
_cell.length_b   1.000
_cell.length_c   1.000
_cell.angle_alpha   90.00
_cell.angle_beta   90.00
_cell.angle_gamma   90.00
#
_symmetry.space_group_name_H-M   'P 1'
#
loop_
_entity.id
_entity.type
_entity.pdbx_description
1 polymer ?
#
loop_
_entity_poly.entity_id
_entity_poly.type
_entity_poly.pdbx_seq_one_letter_code
_entity_poly.pdbx_strand_id
1 'polypeptide(L)'
;GNLPFTATTESITAHFASVKPKSVRHLTQKDNPTKSKGCAFVEFEGYDHMKTCLKLFHHSMFDDGLSAPRKINVELTAGGGGNTKDRRAKIQGKNEKLNEERFRRIQEEEKAK
;
A
#
# COMPACT_ATOMS: atom_id res chain seq x y z
N GLY A 1 -2.56 -2.65 -3.00
CA GLY A 1 -3.50 -3.66 -3.53
C GLY A 1 -4.61 -2.97 -4.31
N ASN A 2 -5.41 -3.74 -5.06
CA ASN A 2 -6.41 -3.22 -6.01
C ASN A 2 -5.83 -2.34 -7.13
N LEU A 3 -4.58 -2.61 -7.53
CA LEU A 3 -3.98 -1.96 -8.70
C LEU A 3 -4.62 -2.50 -9.98
N PRO A 4 -4.74 -1.68 -11.04
CA PRO A 4 -5.18 -2.17 -12.33
C PRO A 4 -4.23 -3.24 -12.88
N PHE A 5 -4.76 -4.15 -13.71
CA PHE A 5 -3.97 -5.24 -14.31
C PHE A 5 -2.96 -4.75 -15.36
N THR A 6 -3.14 -3.53 -15.84
CA THR A 6 -2.25 -2.78 -16.73
C THR A 6 -1.19 -1.97 -15.97
N ALA A 7 -1.25 -1.91 -14.63
CA ALA A 7 -0.27 -1.18 -13.84
C ALA A 7 1.14 -1.70 -14.13
N THR A 8 2.09 -0.78 -14.33
CA THR A 8 3.49 -1.08 -14.59
C THR A 8 4.33 -0.69 -13.38
N THR A 9 5.56 -1.20 -13.31
CA THR A 9 6.49 -0.80 -12.24
C THR A 9 6.77 0.70 -12.28
N GLU A 10 6.80 1.29 -13.48
CA GLU A 10 7.00 2.72 -13.70
C GLU A 10 5.83 3.54 -13.16
N SER A 11 4.57 3.19 -13.47
CA SER A 11 3.41 3.93 -12.98
C SER A 11 3.26 3.82 -11.46
N ILE A 12 3.57 2.66 -10.87
CA ILE A 12 3.61 2.49 -9.41
C ILE A 12 4.70 3.37 -8.81
N THR A 13 5.90 3.37 -9.37
CA THR A 13 7.03 4.19 -8.87
C THR A 13 6.70 5.68 -8.96
N ALA A 14 6.12 6.13 -10.07
CA ALA A 14 5.69 7.51 -10.26
C ALA A 14 4.62 7.93 -9.23
N HIS A 15 3.62 7.09 -9.00
CA HIS A 15 2.56 7.37 -8.01
C HIS A 15 3.11 7.57 -6.60
N PHE A 16 4.07 6.74 -6.20
CA PHE A 16 4.69 6.81 -4.88
C PHE A 16 5.93 7.73 -4.83
N ALA A 17 6.33 8.39 -5.91
CA ALA A 17 7.59 9.17 -5.96
C ALA A 17 7.68 10.26 -4.88
N SER A 18 6.55 10.86 -4.50
CA SER A 18 6.50 11.91 -3.47
C SER A 18 6.87 11.43 -2.07
N VAL A 19 6.75 10.12 -1.79
CA VAL A 19 7.11 9.50 -0.50
C VAL A 19 8.47 8.81 -0.53
N LYS A 20 9.27 9.00 -1.60
CA LYS A 20 10.65 8.49 -1.74
C LYS A 20 10.77 6.99 -1.40
N PRO A 21 10.15 6.11 -2.18
CA PRO A 21 10.26 4.67 -1.98
C PRO A 21 11.71 4.21 -2.22
N LYS A 22 12.20 3.30 -1.38
CA LYS A 22 13.52 2.67 -1.53
C LYS A 22 13.52 1.64 -2.64
N SER A 23 12.49 0.78 -2.65
CA SER A 23 12.35 -0.31 -3.61
C SER A 23 10.88 -0.57 -3.86
N VAL A 24 10.53 -0.78 -5.12
CA VAL A 24 9.17 -1.14 -5.56
C VAL A 24 9.22 -2.51 -6.19
N ARG A 25 8.60 -3.48 -5.54
CA ARG A 25 8.45 -4.85 -6.05
C ARG A 25 7.04 -5.06 -6.54
N HIS A 26 6.83 -4.85 -7.84
CA HIS A 26 5.58 -5.11 -8.54
C HIS A 26 5.39 -6.62 -8.74
N LEU A 27 4.21 -7.16 -8.42
CA LEU A 27 3.91 -8.58 -8.63
C LEU A 27 3.24 -8.77 -9.98
N THR A 28 3.84 -9.59 -10.82
CA THR A 28 3.32 -9.98 -12.14
C THR A 28 2.99 -11.47 -12.19
N GLN A 29 2.23 -11.90 -13.21
CA GLN A 29 1.92 -13.31 -13.43
C GLN A 29 3.19 -14.08 -13.80
N LYS A 30 3.32 -15.31 -13.26
CA LYS A 30 4.51 -16.16 -13.51
C LYS A 30 4.61 -16.52 -15.00
N ASP A 31 3.46 -16.76 -15.62
CA ASP A 31 3.36 -17.16 -17.03
C ASP A 31 3.35 -15.96 -17.98
N ASN A 32 3.07 -14.76 -17.47
CA ASN A 32 3.05 -13.54 -18.28
C ASN A 32 3.53 -12.31 -17.48
N PRO A 33 4.81 -11.93 -17.61
CA PRO A 33 5.40 -10.79 -16.90
C PRO A 33 4.73 -9.44 -17.22
N THR A 34 4.01 -9.33 -18.34
CA THR A 34 3.31 -8.09 -18.72
C THR A 34 1.99 -7.89 -17.97
N LYS A 35 1.45 -8.93 -17.33
CA LYS A 35 0.20 -8.83 -16.56
C LYS A 35 0.50 -8.64 -15.08
N SER A 36 0.08 -7.49 -14.55
CA SER A 36 0.10 -7.21 -13.11
C SER A 36 -0.81 -8.20 -12.37
N LYS A 37 -0.44 -8.58 -11.13
CA LYS A 37 -1.32 -9.31 -10.20
C LYS A 37 -2.21 -8.38 -9.37
N GLY A 38 -2.22 -7.08 -9.68
CA GLY A 38 -3.00 -6.07 -8.95
C GLY A 38 -2.42 -5.73 -7.57
N CYS A 39 -1.16 -6.08 -7.31
CA CYS A 39 -0.47 -5.81 -6.07
C CYS A 39 1.02 -5.51 -6.28
N ALA A 40 1.58 -4.72 -5.37
CA ALA A 40 2.99 -4.39 -5.31
C ALA A 40 3.40 -4.20 -3.84
N PHE A 41 4.66 -4.42 -3.55
CA PHE A 41 5.28 -4.10 -2.28
C PHE A 41 6.17 -2.89 -2.46
N VAL A 42 6.07 -1.94 -1.54
CA VAL A 42 6.91 -0.74 -1.53
C VAL A 42 7.68 -0.73 -0.22
N GLU A 43 8.99 -0.70 -0.31
CA GLU A 43 9.90 -0.60 0.82
C GLU A 43 10.37 0.85 0.98
N PHE A 44 10.54 1.28 2.21
CA PHE A 44 11.00 2.63 2.57
C PHE A 44 12.21 2.54 3.49
N GLU A 45 13.12 3.50 3.40
CA GLU A 45 14.28 3.57 4.31
C GLU A 45 13.88 4.02 5.71
N GLY A 46 12.95 4.97 5.80
CA GLY A 46 12.49 5.57 7.05
C GLY A 46 11.05 5.20 7.41
N TYR A 47 10.80 5.06 8.71
CA TYR A 47 9.45 4.85 9.25
C TYR A 47 8.50 6.02 8.93
N ASP A 48 9.01 7.25 8.90
CA ASP A 48 8.22 8.45 8.61
C ASP A 48 7.64 8.46 7.19
N HIS A 49 8.42 8.01 6.20
CA HIS A 49 7.99 7.86 4.81
C HIS A 49 6.90 6.79 4.68
N MET A 50 7.06 5.65 5.37
CA MET A 50 6.06 4.59 5.41
C MET A 50 4.75 5.09 6.04
N LYS A 51 4.82 5.79 7.19
CA LYS A 51 3.64 6.33 7.87
C LYS A 51 2.91 7.35 7.01
N THR A 52 3.66 8.22 6.33
CA THR A 52 3.12 9.21 5.38
C THR A 52 2.46 8.52 4.20
N CYS A 53 3.08 7.48 3.64
CA CYS A 53 2.50 6.67 2.57
C CYS A 53 1.16 6.04 2.98
N LEU A 54 1.10 5.43 4.16
CA LEU A 54 -0.13 4.85 4.71
C LEU A 54 -1.23 5.88 4.95
N LYS A 55 -0.88 7.14 5.26
CA LYS A 55 -1.86 8.22 5.49
C LYS A 55 -2.38 8.81 4.18
N LEU A 56 -1.48 9.10 3.23
CA LEU A 56 -1.82 9.83 2.01
C LEU A 56 -2.34 8.94 0.89
N PHE A 57 -1.82 7.71 0.78
CA PHE A 57 -2.07 6.86 -0.39
C PHE A 57 -3.06 5.75 -0.16
N HIS A 58 -3.40 5.44 1.09
CA HIS A 58 -4.49 4.53 1.40
C HIS A 58 -5.79 5.13 0.88
N HIS A 59 -6.49 4.42 -0.02
CA HIS A 59 -7.70 4.89 -0.70
C HIS A 59 -7.50 6.05 -1.69
N SER A 60 -6.26 6.31 -2.12
CA SER A 60 -5.98 7.21 -3.24
C SER A 60 -6.44 6.62 -4.57
N MET A 61 -6.75 7.48 -5.53
CA MET A 61 -7.00 7.09 -6.92
C MET A 61 -5.66 6.90 -7.61
N PHE A 62 -5.43 5.72 -8.15
CA PHE A 62 -4.26 5.38 -8.96
C PHE A 62 -4.64 5.41 -10.43
N ASP A 63 -3.91 6.19 -11.21
CA ASP A 63 -4.06 6.32 -12.64
C ASP A 63 -2.76 5.87 -13.32
N ASP A 64 -2.85 4.87 -14.19
CA ASP A 64 -1.73 4.37 -14.98
C ASP A 64 -1.70 4.92 -16.41
N GLY A 65 -2.66 5.77 -16.79
CA GLY A 65 -2.80 6.32 -18.13
C GLY A 65 -3.19 5.31 -19.20
N LEU A 66 -3.40 4.04 -18.81
CA LEU A 66 -3.74 2.94 -19.72
C LEU A 66 -5.16 2.41 -19.46
N SER A 67 -5.58 2.41 -18.20
CA SER A 67 -6.84 1.87 -17.76
C SER A 67 -7.59 2.85 -16.87
N ALA A 68 -8.87 2.57 -16.63
CA ALA A 68 -9.68 3.40 -15.76
C ALA A 68 -9.03 3.51 -14.36
N PRO A 69 -8.93 4.73 -13.79
CA PRO A 69 -8.35 4.94 -12.48
C PRO A 69 -9.01 4.07 -11.41
N ARG A 70 -8.21 3.46 -10.54
CA ARG A 70 -8.70 2.58 -9.47
C ARG A 70 -8.35 3.11 -8.10
N LYS A 71 -9.27 2.96 -7.16
CA LYS A 71 -9.02 3.24 -5.75
C LYS A 71 -8.16 2.15 -5.14
N ILE A 72 -6.94 2.48 -4.74
CA ILE A 72 -5.96 1.50 -4.25
C ILE A 72 -5.95 1.39 -2.73
N ASN A 73 -5.56 0.21 -2.25
CA ASN A 73 -5.39 -0.07 -0.82
C ASN A 73 -3.90 -0.09 -0.49
N VAL A 74 -3.47 0.74 0.45
CA VAL A 74 -2.08 0.75 0.97
C VAL A 74 -2.12 0.33 2.43
N GLU A 75 -1.49 -0.78 2.74
CA GLU A 75 -1.57 -1.42 4.07
C GLU A 75 -0.20 -1.88 4.53
N LEU A 76 -0.05 -2.07 5.84
CA LEU A 76 1.16 -2.65 6.42
C LEU A 76 1.30 -4.09 5.95
N THR A 77 2.50 -4.42 5.48
CA THR A 77 2.86 -5.80 5.17
C THR A 77 3.57 -6.45 6.35
N ALA A 78 3.34 -7.75 6.54
CA ALA A 78 4.20 -8.59 7.33
C ALA A 78 5.11 -9.35 6.36
N GLY A 79 6.43 -9.30 6.60
CA GLY A 79 7.44 -9.97 5.78
C GLY A 79 7.15 -11.45 5.49
N GLY A 80 7.84 -11.99 4.48
CA GLY A 80 7.55 -13.29 3.86
C GLY A 80 7.32 -14.46 4.83
N GLY A 81 6.30 -15.28 4.54
CA GLY A 81 5.93 -16.45 5.35
C GLY A 81 4.75 -17.28 4.83
N GLY A 82 4.35 -17.14 3.56
CA GLY A 82 3.20 -17.89 3.01
C GLY A 82 1.85 -17.50 3.61
N ASN A 83 0.81 -18.29 3.36
CA ASN A 83 -0.57 -18.02 3.82
C ASN A 83 -0.87 -18.69 5.19
N THR A 84 0.08 -18.62 6.12
CA THR A 84 -0.01 -19.23 7.45
C THR A 84 -0.89 -18.42 8.42
N LYS A 85 -1.52 -19.11 9.37
CA LYS A 85 -2.38 -18.49 10.40
C LYS A 85 -1.61 -17.46 11.23
N ASP A 86 -0.36 -17.72 11.57
CA ASP A 86 0.52 -16.80 12.30
C ASP A 86 0.77 -15.48 11.55
N ARG A 87 0.90 -15.54 10.22
CA ARG A 87 1.05 -14.33 9.40
C ARG A 87 -0.23 -13.49 9.43
N ARG A 88 -1.40 -14.14 9.29
CA ARG A 88 -2.70 -13.45 9.32
C ARG A 88 -2.94 -12.77 10.67
N ALA A 89 -2.65 -13.46 11.78
CA ALA A 89 -2.75 -12.90 13.12
C ALA A 89 -1.81 -11.69 13.34
N LYS A 90 -0.55 -11.78 12.88
CA LYS A 90 0.40 -10.66 12.94
C LYS A 90 -0.04 -9.45 12.12
N ILE A 91 -0.61 -9.67 10.94
CA ILE A 91 -1.14 -8.59 10.10
C ILE A 91 -2.36 -7.95 10.78
N GLN A 92 -3.27 -8.77 11.30
CA GLN A 92 -4.48 -8.29 11.97
C GLN A 92 -4.13 -7.43 13.19
N GLY A 93 -3.25 -7.89 14.08
CA GLY A 93 -2.86 -7.12 15.27
C GLY A 93 -2.12 -5.82 14.92
N LYS A 94 -1.37 -5.78 13.82
CA LYS A 94 -0.77 -4.53 13.31
C LYS A 94 -1.82 -3.58 12.73
N ASN A 95 -2.79 -4.10 11.98
CA ASN A 95 -3.85 -3.30 11.38
C ASN A 95 -4.83 -2.75 12.43
N GLU A 96 -5.16 -3.53 13.47
CA GLU A 96 -5.98 -3.06 14.60
C GLU A 96 -5.32 -1.88 15.29
N LYS A 97 -4.05 -2.00 15.68
CA LYS A 97 -3.29 -0.88 16.28
C LYS A 97 -3.23 0.34 15.35
N LEU A 98 -3.01 0.13 14.05
CA LEU A 98 -2.97 1.22 13.08
C LEU A 98 -4.34 1.92 12.96
N ASN A 99 -5.44 1.18 13.00
CA ASN A 99 -6.79 1.73 12.96
C ASN A 99 -7.15 2.45 14.27
N GLU A 100 -6.75 1.94 15.42
CA GLU A 100 -6.92 2.61 16.71
C GLU A 100 -6.18 3.96 16.73
N GLU A 101 -4.93 4.01 16.25
CA GLU A 101 -4.19 5.27 16.11
C GLU A 101 -4.89 6.26 15.17
N ARG A 102 -5.47 5.77 14.07
CA ARG A 102 -6.26 6.59 13.13
C ARG A 102 -7.51 7.14 13.79
N PHE A 103 -8.28 6.29 14.48
CA PHE A 103 -9.51 6.69 15.16
C PHE A 103 -9.23 7.72 16.26
N ARG A 104 -8.19 7.49 17.07
CA ARG A 104 -7.78 8.43 18.13
C ARG A 104 -7.40 9.80 17.57
N ARG A 105 -6.64 9.85 16.47
CA ARG A 105 -6.29 11.11 15.81
C ARG A 105 -7.51 11.86 15.28
N ILE A 106 -8.45 11.16 14.64
CA ILE A 106 -9.69 11.78 14.14
C ILE A 106 -10.49 12.38 15.30
N GLN A 107 -10.61 11.64 16.42
CA GLN A 107 -11.30 12.12 17.62
C GLN A 107 -10.60 13.31 18.29
N GLU A 108 -9.26 13.35 18.30
CA GLU A 108 -8.50 14.52 18.80
C GLU A 108 -8.64 15.72 17.87
N GLU A 109 -8.62 15.52 16.54
CA GLU A 109 -8.86 16.58 15.55
C GLU A 109 -10.30 17.11 15.60
N GLU A 110 -11.30 16.26 15.86
CA GLU A 110 -12.69 16.68 16.08
C GLU A 110 -12.89 17.44 17.39
N LYS A 111 -12.17 17.07 18.46
CA LYS A 111 -12.24 17.79 19.76
C LYS A 111 -11.52 19.13 19.76
N ALA A 112 -10.52 19.30 18.89
CA ALA A 112 -9.75 20.53 18.77
C ALA A 112 -10.39 21.57 17.82
N LYS A 113 -11.51 21.21 17.19
CA LYS A 113 -12.27 22.05 16.25
C LYS A 113 -13.51 22.63 16.92
#